data_AF-A0A098GIX5-F1
#
_entry.id   AF-A0A098GIX5-F1
#
_cell.length_a   1.000
_cell.length_b   1.000
_cell.length_c   1.000
_cell.angle_alpha   90.00
_cell.angle_beta   90.00
_cell.angle_gamma   90.00
#
_symmetry.space_group_name_H-M   'P 1'
#
loop_
_entity.id
_entity.type
_entity.pdbx_description
1 polymer ?
#
loop_
_entity_poly.entity_id
_entity_poly.type
_entity_poly.pdbx_seq_one_letter_code
_entity_poly.pdbx_strand_id
1 'polypeptide(L)'
;MCYRSIKGYICSCLLTFCLLSHASVQNQEENGRIYYHLGFPVAISEQTESLPLDSKVADLLTSNFVAGAMYAYLLNHRYPNLYFHEDYLKGSLFAQLLQENLQTNGYKTDSNWINPDDAIRAMLLAPGQGGPYQINDYSKRLENGYGLINFTVLQKSLGYTIEEQDSGEQTLKPGPAMLDNKYFGPLAAAFFQFNTMMRLEAINQDPWGPSANDFSDCMNNLKANPNNFLDMILNAAYNAGPWANITKTYLSLCANLTNSSYTEKISRINDYSLTDTEYQQAIGTSESVGSTFILYPRQIRIYLDQLYNNPTALNIHTSTVLSLNLAREVFSQAMNTLAYPINNKYDYIPISEAQTAFDEASSALSLNNQSFDIGEQTQRQQFFELLDLAIANLAGKLNIDFAETTETNMNSLG
;
A
#
# COMPACT_ATOMS: atom_id res chain seq x y z
N MET A 1 -6.21 38.31 -76.41
CA MET A 1 -5.52 38.88 -75.23
C MET A 1 -6.53 39.00 -74.11
N CYS A 2 -6.16 38.57 -72.91
CA CYS A 2 -6.99 38.09 -71.79
C CYS A 2 -8.42 38.64 -71.66
N TYR A 3 -9.37 37.72 -71.85
CA TYR A 3 -10.78 37.71 -71.41
C TYR A 3 -10.85 37.68 -69.86
N ARG A 4 -11.89 38.07 -69.11
CA ARG A 4 -13.26 38.58 -69.35
C ARG A 4 -13.83 39.04 -67.99
N SER A 5 -14.58 40.15 -67.97
CA SER A 5 -16.03 40.25 -67.69
C SER A 5 -16.52 40.15 -66.23
N ILE A 6 -16.94 41.32 -65.71
CA ILE A 6 -17.84 41.52 -64.56
C ILE A 6 -19.29 41.57 -65.06
N LYS A 7 -20.17 40.75 -64.51
CA LYS A 7 -21.62 40.97 -64.20
C LYS A 7 -21.95 39.89 -63.15
N GLY A 8 -22.46 40.14 -61.94
CA GLY A 8 -23.46 41.11 -61.51
C GLY A 8 -24.74 40.34 -61.17
N TYR A 9 -25.08 40.31 -59.87
CA TYR A 9 -26.42 40.16 -59.24
C TYR A 9 -26.77 38.94 -58.36
N ILE A 10 -27.28 39.34 -57.19
CA ILE A 10 -28.30 38.76 -56.30
C ILE A 10 -27.84 37.71 -55.28
N CYS A 11 -27.61 38.25 -54.08
CA CYS A 11 -27.66 37.59 -52.79
C CYS A 11 -29.13 37.40 -52.38
N SER A 12 -29.57 36.17 -52.12
CA SER A 12 -30.72 35.87 -51.26
C SER A 12 -30.66 34.41 -50.81
N CYS A 13 -30.82 34.26 -49.50
CA CYS A 13 -30.61 33.07 -48.69
C CYS A 13 -31.49 31.86 -49.06
N LEU A 14 -30.91 30.67 -48.92
CA LEU A 14 -31.64 29.45 -48.61
C LEU A 14 -30.92 28.77 -47.44
N LEU A 15 -31.49 28.95 -46.25
CA LEU A 15 -31.17 28.16 -45.06
C LEU A 15 -31.46 26.70 -45.38
N THR A 16 -30.42 25.87 -45.40
CA THR A 16 -30.57 24.41 -45.32
C THR A 16 -30.03 23.99 -43.95
N PHE A 17 -30.95 23.66 -43.06
CA PHE A 17 -30.66 23.05 -41.76
C PHE A 17 -30.11 21.64 -42.02
N CYS A 18 -28.79 21.50 -42.15
CA CYS A 18 -28.15 20.19 -42.01
C CYS A 18 -28.05 19.90 -40.52
N LEU A 19 -28.95 19.05 -40.03
CA LEU A 19 -28.76 18.30 -38.78
C LEU A 19 -27.50 17.45 -38.94
N LEU A 20 -26.35 17.99 -38.50
CA LEU A 20 -25.19 17.19 -38.18
C LEU A 20 -25.55 16.41 -36.92
N SER A 21 -26.04 15.19 -37.11
CA SER A 21 -25.94 14.14 -36.11
C SER A 21 -24.47 14.00 -35.77
N HIS A 22 -24.03 14.70 -34.73
CA HIS A 22 -22.82 14.33 -34.03
C HIS A 22 -23.12 12.94 -33.50
N ALA A 23 -22.52 11.92 -34.12
CA ALA A 23 -22.34 10.66 -33.45
C ALA A 23 -21.74 11.02 -32.09
N SER A 24 -22.52 10.83 -31.02
CA SER A 24 -21.93 10.83 -29.69
C SER A 24 -20.88 9.73 -29.76
N VAL A 25 -19.62 10.12 -29.77
CA VAL A 25 -18.57 9.22 -29.32
C VAL A 25 -19.04 8.86 -27.91
N GLN A 26 -19.61 7.66 -27.76
CA GLN A 26 -19.69 7.07 -26.44
C GLN A 26 -18.25 7.06 -25.97
N ASN A 27 -17.92 7.93 -25.00
CA ASN A 27 -16.74 7.75 -24.19
C ASN A 27 -16.89 6.34 -23.61
N GLN A 28 -16.24 5.37 -24.22
CA GLN A 28 -15.82 4.20 -23.46
C GLN A 28 -14.96 4.79 -22.34
N GLU A 29 -15.38 4.56 -21.09
CA GLU A 29 -14.57 4.84 -19.92
C GLU A 29 -13.18 4.26 -20.18
N GLU A 30 -12.18 5.12 -20.40
CA GLU A 30 -10.79 4.69 -20.37
C GLU A 30 -10.54 4.28 -18.92
N ASN A 31 -10.46 2.97 -18.66
CA ASN A 31 -10.01 2.43 -17.38
C ASN A 31 -8.74 3.17 -16.97
N GLY A 32 -8.69 3.64 -15.72
CA GLY A 32 -7.60 4.47 -15.22
C GLY A 32 -6.22 3.85 -15.42
N ARG A 33 -5.16 4.64 -15.27
CA ARG A 33 -3.78 4.14 -15.30
C ARG A 33 -2.99 4.78 -14.18
N ILE A 34 -2.11 4.00 -13.56
CA ILE A 34 -1.09 4.53 -12.65
C ILE A 34 0.26 4.44 -13.34
N TYR A 35 1.04 5.52 -13.20
CA TYR A 35 2.46 5.55 -13.55
C TYR A 35 3.31 5.36 -12.30
N TYR A 36 4.33 4.52 -12.42
CA TYR A 36 5.21 4.19 -11.31
C TYR A 36 6.68 4.10 -11.74
N HIS A 37 7.58 4.07 -10.74
CA HIS A 37 9.01 4.39 -10.86
C HIS A 37 9.26 5.79 -11.42
N LEU A 38 8.48 6.75 -10.93
CA LEU A 38 8.58 8.17 -11.30
C LEU A 38 9.81 8.83 -10.65
N GLY A 39 10.48 9.69 -11.42
CA GLY A 39 11.44 10.66 -10.88
C GLY A 39 10.76 11.94 -10.41
N PHE A 40 11.53 12.83 -9.78
CA PHE A 40 11.06 14.16 -9.35
C PHE A 40 11.95 15.28 -9.92
N PRO A 41 11.39 16.42 -10.39
CA PRO A 41 9.97 16.79 -10.43
C PRO A 41 9.15 15.81 -11.25
N VAL A 42 7.91 15.54 -10.85
CA VAL A 42 7.12 14.46 -11.46
C VAL A 42 6.91 14.71 -12.94
N ALA A 43 7.39 13.76 -13.74
CA ALA A 43 7.22 13.68 -15.17
C ALA A 43 7.29 12.22 -15.62
N ILE A 44 6.61 11.92 -16.73
CA ILE A 44 6.72 10.61 -17.40
C ILE A 44 7.97 10.63 -18.28
N SER A 45 8.87 9.66 -18.07
CA SER A 45 10.04 9.42 -18.89
C SER A 45 9.95 8.06 -19.59
N GLU A 46 10.94 7.73 -20.43
CA GLU A 46 11.02 6.42 -21.09
C GLU A 46 11.16 5.24 -20.11
N GLN A 47 11.64 5.50 -18.89
CA GLN A 47 11.83 4.50 -17.84
C GLN A 47 10.61 4.38 -16.92
N THR A 48 9.60 5.23 -17.09
CA THR A 48 8.39 5.19 -16.28
C THR A 48 7.53 3.99 -16.67
N GLU A 49 7.23 3.15 -15.69
CA GLU A 49 6.34 2.01 -15.88
C GLU A 49 4.88 2.45 -15.73
N SER A 50 3.95 1.63 -16.23
CA SER A 50 2.52 1.93 -16.08
C SER A 50 1.67 0.67 -15.94
N LEU A 51 0.64 0.77 -15.10
CA LEU A 51 -0.33 -0.29 -14.85
C LEU A 51 -1.73 0.19 -15.21
N PRO A 52 -2.41 -0.46 -16.19
CA PRO A 52 -3.84 -0.24 -16.42
C PRO A 52 -4.65 -0.70 -15.21
N LEU A 53 -5.55 0.16 -14.73
CA LEU A 53 -6.48 -0.10 -13.64
C LEU A 53 -7.80 -0.62 -14.18
N ASP A 54 -7.75 -1.79 -14.80
CA ASP A 54 -8.93 -2.47 -15.32
C ASP A 54 -9.33 -3.66 -14.43
N SER A 55 -10.36 -4.40 -14.86
CA SER A 55 -10.85 -5.58 -14.16
C SER A 55 -9.78 -6.67 -13.96
N LYS A 56 -8.65 -6.63 -14.70
CA LYS A 56 -7.60 -7.64 -14.60
C LYS A 56 -6.71 -7.44 -13.39
N VAL A 57 -6.62 -6.23 -12.84
CA VAL A 57 -5.81 -5.92 -11.65
C VAL A 57 -6.67 -5.65 -10.41
N ALA A 58 -8.00 -5.66 -10.55
CA ALA A 58 -8.94 -5.32 -9.48
C ALA A 58 -8.80 -6.24 -8.26
N ASP A 59 -8.52 -7.54 -8.47
CA ASP A 59 -8.33 -8.50 -7.38
C ASP A 59 -7.00 -8.29 -6.64
N LEU A 60 -5.92 -7.99 -7.37
CA LEU A 60 -4.62 -7.62 -6.81
C LEU A 60 -4.74 -6.33 -5.98
N LEU A 61 -5.41 -5.31 -6.50
CA LEU A 61 -5.65 -4.06 -5.80
C LEU A 61 -6.47 -4.28 -4.53
N THR A 62 -7.56 -5.03 -4.64
CA THR A 62 -8.44 -5.39 -3.50
C THR A 62 -7.64 -6.13 -2.43
N SER A 63 -6.79 -7.07 -2.82
CA SER A 63 -5.97 -7.84 -1.87
C SER A 63 -4.99 -6.96 -1.09
N ASN A 64 -4.38 -5.98 -1.77
CA ASN A 64 -3.53 -5.00 -1.11
C ASN A 64 -4.31 -4.09 -0.16
N PHE A 65 -5.54 -3.71 -0.49
CA PHE A 65 -6.39 -2.95 0.44
C PHE A 65 -6.86 -3.78 1.64
N VAL A 66 -7.14 -5.08 1.46
CA VAL A 66 -7.40 -5.99 2.59
C VAL A 66 -6.19 -6.02 3.53
N ALA A 67 -4.97 -6.11 2.98
CA ALA A 67 -3.77 -6.05 3.79
C ALA A 67 -3.52 -4.68 4.43
N GLY A 68 -3.86 -3.59 3.75
CA GLY A 68 -3.82 -2.23 4.32
C GLY A 68 -4.80 -2.03 5.46
N ALA A 69 -6.01 -2.57 5.35
CA ALA A 69 -6.98 -2.59 6.45
C ALA A 69 -6.46 -3.44 7.62
N MET A 70 -5.84 -4.59 7.35
CA MET A 70 -5.16 -5.38 8.39
C MET A 70 -4.02 -4.59 9.04
N TYR A 71 -3.24 -3.84 8.26
CA TYR A 71 -2.17 -3.00 8.80
C TYR A 71 -2.72 -1.93 9.75
N ALA A 72 -3.79 -1.23 9.35
CA ALA A 72 -4.49 -0.28 10.18
C ALA A 72 -5.06 -0.93 11.45
N TYR A 73 -5.65 -2.12 11.33
CA TYR A 73 -6.15 -2.91 12.47
C TYR A 73 -5.04 -3.21 13.48
N LEU A 74 -3.88 -3.70 13.03
CA LEU A 74 -2.74 -4.01 13.90
C LEU A 74 -2.22 -2.77 14.63
N LEU A 75 -2.11 -1.64 13.92
CA LEU A 75 -1.70 -0.36 14.52
C LEU A 75 -2.71 0.13 15.55
N ASN A 76 -4.01 0.10 15.25
CA ASN A 76 -5.06 0.50 16.20
C ASN A 76 -5.14 -0.44 17.41
N HIS A 77 -4.90 -1.74 17.21
CA HIS A 77 -4.92 -2.71 18.29
C HIS A 77 -3.79 -2.43 19.31
N ARG A 78 -2.58 -2.14 18.84
CA ARG A 78 -1.42 -1.87 19.70
C ARG A 78 -1.30 -0.41 20.16
N TYR A 79 -1.73 0.53 19.32
CA TYR A 79 -1.60 1.98 19.52
C TYR A 79 -2.97 2.68 19.36
N PRO A 80 -3.97 2.43 20.22
CA PRO A 80 -5.38 2.79 20.01
C PRO A 80 -5.70 4.28 19.94
N ASN A 81 -4.74 5.16 20.24
CA ASN A 81 -4.91 6.62 20.21
C ASN A 81 -4.04 7.30 19.15
N LEU A 82 -3.39 6.52 18.29
CA LEU A 82 -2.51 7.05 17.28
C LEU A 82 -3.32 7.36 16.02
N TYR A 83 -3.24 8.61 15.55
CA TYR A 83 -3.89 8.99 14.31
C TYR A 83 -3.00 8.68 13.12
N PHE A 84 -3.61 8.41 11.97
CA PHE A 84 -2.95 8.32 10.68
C PHE A 84 -3.93 8.65 9.56
N HIS A 85 -3.39 9.01 8.40
CA HIS A 85 -4.21 9.24 7.21
C HIS A 85 -4.58 7.90 6.57
N GLU A 86 -5.84 7.51 6.69
CA GLU A 86 -6.30 6.18 6.25
C GLU A 86 -5.98 5.88 4.79
N ASP A 87 -6.20 6.83 3.88
CA ASP A 87 -5.94 6.63 2.45
C ASP A 87 -4.48 6.24 2.17
N TYR A 88 -3.52 6.89 2.83
CA TYR A 88 -2.10 6.63 2.61
C TYR A 88 -1.62 5.38 3.33
N LEU A 89 -2.15 5.11 4.54
CA LEU A 89 -1.79 3.90 5.28
C LEU A 89 -2.39 2.63 4.63
N LYS A 90 -3.70 2.62 4.36
CA LYS A 90 -4.38 1.45 3.79
C LYS A 90 -4.03 1.23 2.31
N GLY A 91 -3.62 2.28 1.60
CA GLY A 91 -3.08 2.17 0.24
C GLY A 91 -1.61 1.76 0.17
N SER A 92 -0.84 1.89 1.25
CA SER A 92 0.63 1.81 1.19
C SER A 92 1.13 0.48 0.63
N LEU A 93 0.44 -0.64 0.87
CA LEU A 93 0.87 -1.95 0.38
C LEU A 93 0.82 -2.02 -1.15
N PHE A 94 -0.24 -1.51 -1.79
CA PHE A 94 -0.30 -1.50 -3.24
C PHE A 94 0.77 -0.59 -3.84
N ALA A 95 0.96 0.58 -3.24
CA ALA A 95 1.99 1.51 -3.68
C ALA A 95 3.42 0.99 -3.43
N GLN A 96 3.65 0.24 -2.34
CA GLN A 96 4.91 -0.46 -2.06
C GLN A 96 5.17 -1.57 -3.09
N LEU A 97 4.13 -2.33 -3.48
CA LEU A 97 4.25 -3.31 -4.56
C LEU A 97 4.72 -2.65 -5.85
N LEU A 98 4.09 -1.53 -6.25
CA LEU A 98 4.50 -0.79 -7.45
C LEU A 98 5.92 -0.23 -7.32
N GLN A 99 6.29 0.25 -6.13
CA GLN A 99 7.62 0.80 -5.90
C GLN A 99 8.72 -0.27 -6.01
N GLU A 100 8.49 -1.49 -5.55
CA GLU A 100 9.52 -2.53 -5.50
C GLU A 100 9.49 -3.52 -6.67
N ASN A 101 8.32 -3.81 -7.21
CA ASN A 101 8.17 -4.82 -8.25
C ASN A 101 8.07 -4.21 -9.65
N LEU A 102 9.21 -4.24 -10.36
CA LEU A 102 9.35 -3.87 -11.79
C LEU A 102 8.49 -4.72 -12.74
N GLN A 103 7.88 -5.81 -12.27
CA GLN A 103 7.15 -6.77 -13.12
C GLN A 103 5.65 -6.76 -12.85
N THR A 104 5.13 -5.79 -12.09
CA THR A 104 3.71 -5.72 -11.72
C THR A 104 2.79 -5.63 -12.93
N ASN A 105 3.23 -4.99 -14.02
CA ASN A 105 2.46 -4.93 -15.28
C ASN A 105 2.27 -6.30 -15.97
N GLY A 106 3.05 -7.32 -15.59
CA GLY A 106 2.94 -8.70 -16.06
C GLY A 106 1.92 -9.54 -15.31
N TYR A 107 1.23 -8.96 -14.32
CA TYR A 107 0.21 -9.64 -13.52
C TYR A 107 -0.91 -10.24 -14.37
N LYS A 108 -1.48 -11.36 -13.89
CA LYS A 108 -2.61 -12.04 -14.51
C LYS A 108 -3.63 -12.46 -13.46
N THR A 109 -4.89 -12.10 -13.67
CA THR A 109 -6.00 -12.36 -12.74
C THR A 109 -6.23 -13.84 -12.46
N ASP A 110 -5.98 -14.71 -13.45
CA ASP A 110 -6.13 -16.16 -13.35
C ASP A 110 -4.96 -16.85 -12.61
N SER A 111 -3.95 -16.09 -12.21
CA SER A 111 -2.82 -16.54 -11.39
C SER A 111 -3.08 -16.27 -9.91
N ASN A 112 -2.63 -17.18 -9.04
CA ASN A 112 -2.51 -16.92 -7.60
C ASN A 112 -1.21 -16.18 -7.25
N TRP A 113 -0.30 -16.02 -8.21
CA TRP A 113 0.98 -15.36 -8.06
C TRP A 113 0.92 -13.93 -8.58
N ILE A 114 1.52 -13.01 -7.83
CA ILE A 114 1.75 -11.62 -8.26
C ILE A 114 2.65 -11.62 -9.48
N ASN A 115 3.65 -12.51 -9.50
CA ASN A 115 4.53 -12.74 -10.65
C ASN A 115 4.23 -14.12 -11.25
N PRO A 116 3.41 -14.20 -12.32
CA PRO A 116 3.05 -15.47 -12.95
C PRO A 116 4.23 -16.17 -13.64
N ASP A 117 5.28 -15.43 -13.98
CA ASP A 117 6.51 -16.00 -14.54
C ASP A 117 7.36 -16.64 -13.43
N ASP A 118 7.56 -17.95 -13.53
CA ASP A 118 8.29 -18.75 -12.55
C ASP A 118 9.76 -18.32 -12.40
N ALA A 119 10.41 -17.84 -13.46
CA ALA A 119 11.80 -17.40 -13.41
C ALA A 119 11.93 -16.06 -12.67
N ILE A 120 11.00 -15.13 -12.90
CA ILE A 120 10.90 -13.88 -12.13
C ILE A 120 10.62 -14.19 -10.66
N ARG A 121 9.64 -15.05 -10.39
CA ARG A 121 9.30 -15.46 -9.02
C ARG A 121 10.47 -16.12 -8.30
N ALA A 122 11.21 -17.00 -8.98
CA ALA A 122 12.41 -17.63 -8.41
C ALA A 122 13.51 -16.62 -8.07
N MET A 123 13.67 -15.55 -8.86
CA MET A 123 14.61 -14.47 -8.56
C MET A 123 14.16 -13.66 -7.33
N LEU A 124 12.89 -13.28 -7.27
CA LEU A 124 12.31 -12.51 -6.16
C LEU A 124 12.25 -13.29 -4.84
N LEU A 125 12.31 -14.63 -4.90
CA LEU A 125 12.33 -15.54 -3.75
C LEU A 125 13.68 -16.26 -3.60
N ALA A 126 14.75 -15.75 -4.22
CA ALA A 126 16.10 -16.30 -4.00
C ALA A 126 16.49 -16.17 -2.51
N PRO A 127 17.51 -16.92 -2.03
CA PRO A 127 17.95 -16.82 -0.64
C PRO A 127 18.17 -15.37 -0.17
N GLY A 128 17.54 -15.01 0.95
CA GLY A 128 17.54 -13.67 1.52
C GLY A 128 16.59 -12.65 0.86
N GLN A 129 15.86 -13.03 -0.18
CA GLN A 129 14.90 -12.15 -0.87
C GLN A 129 13.48 -12.30 -0.31
N GLY A 130 12.81 -11.17 -0.11
CA GLY A 130 11.48 -11.08 0.51
C GLY A 130 10.30 -11.11 -0.48
N GLY A 131 10.49 -11.51 -1.74
CA GLY A 131 9.43 -11.44 -2.73
C GLY A 131 9.17 -10.02 -3.27
N PRO A 132 8.02 -9.79 -3.93
CA PRO A 132 7.75 -8.57 -4.70
C PRO A 132 7.60 -7.31 -3.85
N TYR A 133 7.36 -7.44 -2.54
CA TYR A 133 7.28 -6.31 -1.61
C TYR A 133 8.64 -5.93 -1.02
N GLN A 134 9.70 -6.72 -1.25
CA GLN A 134 11.02 -6.49 -0.66
C GLN A 134 10.99 -6.43 0.87
N ILE A 135 10.32 -7.40 1.52
CA ILE A 135 10.43 -7.62 2.98
C ILE A 135 11.82 -8.17 3.35
N ASN A 136 12.85 -7.39 3.05
CA ASN A 136 14.25 -7.70 3.33
C ASN A 136 14.40 -7.91 4.84
N ASP A 137 15.01 -9.01 5.25
CA ASP A 137 15.08 -9.49 6.64
C ASP A 137 13.82 -10.15 7.22
N TYR A 138 12.85 -10.58 6.39
CA TYR A 138 11.75 -11.45 6.86
C TYR A 138 12.23 -12.71 7.60
N SER A 139 13.46 -13.14 7.30
CA SER A 139 14.11 -14.33 7.85
C SER A 139 14.94 -14.10 9.12
N LYS A 140 14.88 -12.91 9.71
CA LYS A 140 15.67 -12.52 10.90
C LYS A 140 14.77 -12.02 12.01
N ARG A 141 15.26 -12.06 13.25
CA ARG A 141 14.67 -11.27 14.35
C ARG A 141 15.01 -9.81 14.10
N LEU A 142 14.02 -8.93 14.25
CA LEU A 142 14.31 -7.51 14.34
C LEU A 142 14.86 -7.20 15.73
N GLU A 143 15.43 -6.00 15.92
CA GLU A 143 16.17 -5.60 17.13
C GLU A 143 15.34 -5.65 18.43
N ASN A 144 14.01 -5.80 18.31
CA ASN A 144 13.08 -5.97 19.42
C ASN A 144 12.82 -7.45 19.81
N GLY A 145 13.52 -8.38 19.16
CA GLY A 145 13.43 -9.80 19.44
C GLY A 145 12.42 -10.56 18.59
N TYR A 146 11.50 -9.93 17.84
CA TYR A 146 10.52 -10.67 17.03
C TYR A 146 10.73 -10.41 15.52
N GLY A 147 10.71 -11.48 14.73
CA GLY A 147 10.64 -11.40 13.27
C GLY A 147 9.26 -11.79 12.74
N LEU A 148 9.14 -11.84 11.42
CA LEU A 148 7.84 -12.06 10.77
C LEU A 148 7.23 -13.42 11.11
N ILE A 149 8.05 -14.46 11.24
CA ILE A 149 7.61 -15.80 11.64
C ILE A 149 7.10 -15.86 13.09
N ASN A 150 7.41 -14.89 13.94
CA ASN A 150 6.92 -14.88 15.32
C ASN A 150 5.44 -14.54 15.41
N PHE A 151 4.83 -13.90 14.40
CA PHE A 151 3.38 -13.69 14.40
C PHE A 151 2.67 -15.03 14.29
N THR A 152 1.86 -15.34 15.30
CA THR A 152 1.13 -16.62 15.41
C THR A 152 0.31 -16.88 14.16
N VAL A 153 -0.24 -15.84 13.53
CA VAL A 153 -1.10 -15.99 12.36
C VAL A 153 -0.36 -16.25 11.04
N LEU A 154 0.95 -16.03 10.97
CA LEU A 154 1.74 -16.16 9.75
C LEU A 154 2.53 -17.47 9.66
N GLN A 155 2.80 -18.14 10.78
CA GLN A 155 3.72 -19.29 10.83
C GLN A 155 3.40 -20.39 9.82
N LYS A 156 2.12 -20.73 9.66
CA LYS A 156 1.71 -21.81 8.75
C LYS A 156 2.03 -21.49 7.29
N SER A 157 1.79 -20.25 6.87
CA SER A 157 2.00 -19.80 5.49
C SER A 157 3.45 -19.49 5.15
N LEU A 158 4.23 -19.05 6.13
CA LEU A 158 5.68 -18.88 5.96
C LEU A 158 6.39 -20.24 5.89
N GLY A 159 5.87 -21.27 6.56
CA GLY A 159 6.39 -22.64 6.45
C GLY A 159 7.81 -22.83 7.01
N TYR A 160 8.25 -21.90 7.87
CA TYR A 160 9.53 -21.95 8.58
C TYR A 160 9.31 -22.10 10.09
N THR A 161 10.37 -22.45 10.81
CA THR A 161 10.38 -22.46 12.28
C THR A 161 11.15 -21.27 12.84
N ILE A 162 10.91 -20.97 14.12
CA ILE A 162 11.65 -19.93 14.84
C ILE A 162 13.13 -20.33 15.00
N GLU A 163 13.45 -21.62 15.13
CA GLU A 163 14.84 -22.07 15.19
C GLU A 163 15.57 -21.87 13.86
N GLU A 164 14.89 -22.02 12.72
CA GLU A 164 15.49 -21.76 11.40
C GLU A 164 15.81 -20.27 11.22
N GLN A 165 14.96 -19.38 11.75
CA GLN A 165 15.24 -17.95 11.81
C GLN A 165 16.47 -17.67 12.70
N ASP A 166 16.50 -18.22 13.91
CA ASP A 166 17.52 -17.94 14.93
C ASP A 166 18.90 -18.49 14.59
N SER A 167 18.94 -19.65 13.94
CA SER A 167 20.18 -20.23 13.42
C SER A 167 20.67 -19.54 12.15
N GLY A 168 19.86 -18.67 11.54
CA GLY A 168 20.12 -18.04 10.24
C GLY A 168 19.88 -18.97 9.04
N GLU A 169 19.47 -20.23 9.27
CA GLU A 169 19.19 -21.21 8.22
C GLU A 169 18.10 -20.72 7.25
N GLN A 170 17.08 -20.03 7.76
CA GLN A 170 16.01 -19.46 6.94
C GLN A 170 16.55 -18.49 5.88
N THR A 171 17.59 -17.70 6.20
CA THR A 171 18.18 -16.73 5.26
C THR A 171 18.93 -17.42 4.12
N LEU A 172 19.39 -18.65 4.33
CA LEU A 172 20.12 -19.45 3.32
C LEU A 172 19.18 -20.21 2.38
N LYS A 173 17.88 -20.28 2.71
CA LYS A 173 16.86 -20.98 1.92
C LYS A 173 16.09 -20.00 1.03
N PRO A 174 15.47 -20.48 -0.08
CA PRO A 174 14.55 -19.67 -0.86
C PRO A 174 13.42 -19.09 0.00
N GLY A 175 12.95 -17.90 -0.34
CA GLY A 175 11.76 -17.30 0.27
C GLY A 175 10.55 -18.23 0.21
N PRO A 176 9.64 -18.19 1.21
CA PRO A 176 8.37 -18.90 1.11
C PRO A 176 7.65 -18.50 -0.18
N ALA A 177 7.18 -19.48 -0.95
CA ALA A 177 6.41 -19.22 -2.18
C ALA A 177 5.22 -18.28 -1.91
N MET A 178 4.61 -18.41 -0.73
CA MET A 178 3.49 -17.58 -0.29
C MET A 178 3.82 -16.07 -0.27
N LEU A 179 5.08 -15.66 -0.17
CA LEU A 179 5.44 -14.23 -0.25
C LEU A 179 5.13 -13.60 -1.61
N ASP A 180 5.03 -14.39 -2.69
CA ASP A 180 4.58 -13.93 -4.01
C ASP A 180 3.10 -14.26 -4.28
N ASN A 181 2.41 -14.91 -3.34
CA ASN A 181 0.98 -15.19 -3.48
C ASN A 181 0.18 -13.88 -3.37
N LYS A 182 -0.76 -13.65 -4.28
CA LYS A 182 -1.54 -12.39 -4.33
C LYS A 182 -2.39 -12.13 -3.10
N TYR A 183 -2.70 -13.15 -2.30
CA TYR A 183 -3.52 -13.03 -1.09
C TYR A 183 -2.66 -12.95 0.18
N PHE A 184 -1.57 -13.72 0.28
CA PHE A 184 -0.69 -13.72 1.46
C PHE A 184 0.44 -12.69 1.40
N GLY A 185 1.08 -12.49 0.24
CA GLY A 185 2.19 -11.55 0.07
C GLY A 185 1.89 -10.14 0.60
N PRO A 186 0.74 -9.52 0.24
CA PRO A 186 0.35 -8.23 0.80
C PRO A 186 0.17 -8.27 2.33
N LEU A 187 -0.43 -9.33 2.88
CA LEU A 187 -0.60 -9.49 4.33
C LEU A 187 0.77 -9.60 5.03
N ALA A 188 1.68 -10.42 4.51
CA ALA A 188 3.04 -10.53 5.04
C ALA A 188 3.76 -9.16 5.05
N ALA A 189 3.59 -8.36 4.00
CA ALA A 189 4.11 -6.99 3.94
C ALA A 189 3.47 -6.06 4.98
N ALA A 190 2.15 -6.15 5.21
CA ALA A 190 1.45 -5.40 6.25
C ALA A 190 1.98 -5.72 7.66
N PHE A 191 2.17 -7.00 7.96
CA PHE A 191 2.76 -7.44 9.24
C PHE A 191 4.22 -6.99 9.39
N PHE A 192 4.99 -6.98 8.29
CA PHE A 192 6.36 -6.48 8.32
C PHE A 192 6.42 -4.94 8.51
N GLN A 193 5.52 -4.18 7.89
CA GLN A 193 5.37 -2.75 8.17
C GLN A 193 4.90 -2.49 9.61
N PHE A 194 4.04 -3.33 10.17
CA PHE A 194 3.69 -3.27 11.59
C PHE A 194 4.88 -3.56 12.50
N ASN A 195 5.70 -4.57 12.17
CA ASN A 195 6.94 -4.85 12.90
C ASN A 195 7.93 -3.68 12.81
N THR A 196 7.93 -2.93 11.71
CA THR A 196 8.74 -1.71 11.56
C THR A 196 8.35 -0.62 12.58
N MET A 197 7.06 -0.42 12.85
CA MET A 197 6.61 0.50 13.91
C MET A 197 7.10 0.04 15.29
N MET A 198 6.99 -1.26 15.59
CA MET A 198 7.49 -1.84 16.84
C MET A 198 9.02 -1.73 16.96
N ARG A 199 9.75 -1.86 15.85
CA ARG A 199 11.21 -1.68 15.78
C ARG A 199 11.60 -0.23 16.07
N LEU A 200 10.90 0.74 15.47
CA LEU A 200 11.13 2.16 15.75
C LEU A 200 10.89 2.49 17.22
N GLU A 201 9.83 1.96 17.81
CA GLU A 201 9.54 2.10 19.24
C GLU A 201 10.66 1.52 20.10
N ALA A 202 11.03 0.25 19.87
CA ALA A 202 12.01 -0.43 20.70
C ALA A 202 13.40 0.23 20.66
N ILE A 203 13.92 0.52 19.47
CA ILE A 203 15.28 1.07 19.33
C ILE A 203 15.37 2.48 19.93
N ASN A 204 14.32 3.29 19.83
CA ASN A 204 14.32 4.66 20.33
C ASN A 204 13.92 4.79 21.81
N GLN A 205 13.62 3.69 22.50
CA GLN A 205 13.58 3.66 23.98
C GLN A 205 14.99 3.78 24.58
N ASP A 206 16.01 3.29 23.86
CA ASP A 206 17.40 3.44 24.28
C ASP A 206 17.90 4.87 24.06
N PRO A 207 18.66 5.45 25.01
CA PRO A 207 19.22 6.80 24.86
C PRO A 207 20.16 6.97 23.65
N TRP A 208 20.70 5.88 23.10
CA TRP A 208 21.55 5.86 21.91
C TRP A 208 20.81 5.50 20.62
N GLY A 209 19.48 5.34 20.67
CA GLY A 209 18.65 5.13 19.48
C GLY A 209 18.80 6.29 18.48
N PRO A 210 18.66 6.04 17.16
CA PRO A 210 18.96 7.01 16.11
C PRO A 210 18.09 8.26 16.16
N SER A 211 16.91 8.18 16.77
CA SER A 211 15.95 9.26 16.95
C SER A 211 15.44 9.33 18.40
N ALA A 212 16.23 8.87 19.38
CA ALA A 212 15.83 8.81 20.79
C ALA A 212 15.35 10.16 21.34
N ASN A 213 15.97 11.26 20.89
CA ASN A 213 15.60 12.63 21.28
C ASN A 213 14.25 13.08 20.71
N ASP A 214 13.83 12.54 19.57
CA ASP A 214 12.65 13.01 18.83
C ASP A 214 11.45 12.05 18.98
N PHE A 215 11.69 10.76 19.25
CA PHE A 215 10.68 9.72 19.12
C PHE A 215 9.48 9.92 20.06
N SER A 216 9.71 10.22 21.33
CA SER A 216 8.64 10.44 22.31
C SER A 216 7.73 11.61 21.92
N ASP A 217 8.33 12.74 21.52
CA ASP A 217 7.59 13.92 21.09
C ASP A 217 6.84 13.69 19.77
N CYS A 218 7.46 12.94 18.84
CA CYS A 218 6.77 12.50 17.63
C CYS A 218 5.54 11.66 17.97
N MET A 219 5.67 10.65 18.84
CA MET A 219 4.54 9.81 19.25
C MET A 219 3.42 10.61 19.93
N ASN A 220 3.77 11.63 20.72
CA ASN A 220 2.79 12.54 21.31
C ASN A 220 2.06 13.36 20.25
N ASN A 221 2.78 13.88 19.25
CA ASN A 221 2.18 14.61 18.14
C ASN A 221 1.29 13.71 17.26
N LEU A 222 1.68 12.46 17.00
CA LEU A 222 0.86 11.49 16.26
C LEU A 222 -0.45 11.15 17.00
N LYS A 223 -0.44 11.16 18.34
CA LYS A 223 -1.64 10.96 19.17
C LYS A 223 -2.52 12.20 19.28
N ALA A 224 -1.98 13.39 19.00
CA ALA A 224 -2.69 14.65 19.18
C ALA A 224 -3.19 15.27 17.86
N ASN A 225 -2.62 14.87 16.72
CA ASN A 225 -2.86 15.54 15.44
C ASN A 225 -3.33 14.54 14.37
N PRO A 226 -4.58 14.64 13.90
CA PRO A 226 -5.11 13.75 12.86
C PRO A 226 -4.47 13.99 11.49
N ASN A 227 -4.04 15.22 11.21
CA ASN A 227 -3.34 15.59 9.98
C ASN A 227 -1.83 15.39 10.14
N ASN A 228 -1.40 14.14 10.22
CA ASN A 228 0.01 13.78 10.34
C ASN A 228 0.51 12.99 9.11
N PHE A 229 1.78 12.61 9.14
CA PHE A 229 2.46 11.91 8.05
C PHE A 229 3.15 10.63 8.53
N LEU A 230 2.47 9.88 9.42
CA LEU A 230 2.99 8.61 9.92
C LEU A 230 3.35 7.64 8.79
N ASP A 231 2.55 7.59 7.73
CA ASP A 231 2.83 6.78 6.54
C ASP A 231 4.22 7.09 5.94
N MET A 232 4.67 8.35 5.91
CA MET A 232 6.02 8.70 5.42
C MET A 232 7.12 8.17 6.34
N ILE A 233 6.90 8.22 7.66
CA ILE A 233 7.84 7.68 8.64
C ILE A 233 7.96 6.17 8.45
N LEU A 234 6.82 5.48 8.34
CA LEU A 234 6.77 4.02 8.23
C LEU A 234 7.30 3.54 6.88
N ASN A 235 6.97 4.21 5.78
CA ASN A 235 7.50 3.91 4.45
C ASN A 235 9.02 4.16 4.39
N ALA A 236 9.53 5.25 4.98
CA ALA A 236 10.96 5.50 5.06
C ALA A 236 11.68 4.43 5.89
N ALA A 237 11.13 4.08 7.05
CA ALA A 237 11.71 3.08 7.94
C ALA A 237 11.66 1.67 7.36
N TYR A 238 10.59 1.31 6.63
CA TYR A 238 10.46 0.03 5.95
C TYR A 238 11.56 -0.15 4.90
N ASN A 239 11.77 0.87 4.08
CA ASN A 239 12.69 0.81 2.94
C ASN A 239 14.16 1.05 3.31
N ALA A 240 14.43 2.05 4.16
CA ALA A 240 15.78 2.49 4.47
C ALA A 240 16.25 2.08 5.88
N GLY A 241 15.33 1.62 6.74
CA GLY A 241 15.61 1.27 8.13
C GLY A 241 15.55 2.46 9.10
N PRO A 242 15.62 2.19 10.42
CA PRO A 242 15.51 3.20 11.47
C PRO A 242 16.70 4.15 11.55
N TRP A 243 17.87 3.74 11.03
CA TRP A 243 19.12 4.52 11.09
C TRP A 243 19.31 5.48 9.91
N ALA A 244 18.51 5.35 8.86
CA ALA A 244 18.60 6.16 7.65
C ALA A 244 18.34 7.65 7.93
N ASN A 245 19.01 8.52 7.16
CA ASN A 245 18.89 9.96 7.33
C ASN A 245 17.48 10.44 7.03
N ILE A 246 16.81 9.87 6.04
CA ILE A 246 15.42 10.20 5.73
C ILE A 246 14.46 9.83 6.89
N THR A 247 14.60 8.64 7.47
CA THR A 247 13.77 8.19 8.62
C THR A 247 13.95 9.10 9.83
N LYS A 248 15.20 9.42 10.20
CA LYS A 248 15.51 10.36 11.29
C LYS A 248 14.94 11.75 11.01
N THR A 249 14.97 12.19 9.75
CA THR A 249 14.41 13.50 9.37
C THR A 249 12.91 13.53 9.60
N TYR A 250 12.15 12.53 9.12
CA TYR A 250 10.71 12.51 9.33
C TYR A 250 10.32 12.39 10.81
N LEU A 251 11.06 11.63 11.61
CA LEU A 251 10.85 11.58 13.06
C LEU A 251 11.08 12.95 13.72
N SER A 252 12.13 13.66 13.33
CA SER A 252 12.42 15.01 13.83
C SER A 252 11.37 16.05 13.42
N LEU A 253 10.91 16.01 12.16
CA LEU A 253 9.79 16.84 11.69
C LEU A 253 8.51 16.53 12.46
N CYS A 254 8.24 15.26 12.74
CA CYS A 254 7.09 14.80 13.51
C CYS A 254 7.15 15.25 14.98
N ALA A 255 8.32 15.19 15.61
CA ALA A 255 8.54 15.74 16.96
C ALA A 255 8.25 17.24 17.03
N ASN A 256 8.44 17.95 15.92
CA ASN A 256 8.25 19.39 15.80
C ASN A 256 6.97 19.77 15.05
N LEU A 257 5.96 18.89 14.98
CA LEU A 257 4.76 19.09 14.17
C LEU A 257 4.01 20.41 14.47
N THR A 258 4.02 20.85 15.72
CA THR A 258 3.35 22.08 16.19
C THR A 258 4.29 23.28 16.32
N ASN A 259 5.59 23.10 16.03
CA ASN A 259 6.59 24.16 16.10
C ASN A 259 6.55 25.00 14.81
N SER A 260 6.24 26.30 14.94
CA SER A 260 6.11 27.22 13.80
C SER A 260 7.38 27.35 12.96
N SER A 261 8.56 27.06 13.53
CA SER A 261 9.84 27.08 12.79
C SER A 261 9.97 25.91 11.80
N TYR A 262 9.13 24.89 11.91
CA TYR A 262 9.12 23.69 11.06
C TYR A 262 7.97 23.65 10.06
N THR A 263 7.00 24.58 10.15
CA THR A 263 5.81 24.61 9.29
C THR A 263 6.15 24.55 7.80
N GLU A 264 7.15 25.33 7.35
CA GLU A 264 7.57 25.32 5.94
C GLU A 264 8.21 23.99 5.53
N LYS A 265 9.02 23.38 6.39
CA LYS A 265 9.64 22.07 6.08
C LYS A 265 8.58 20.98 5.95
N ILE A 266 7.62 20.99 6.87
CA ILE A 266 6.54 19.98 6.93
C ILE A 266 5.63 20.10 5.70
N SER A 267 5.29 21.32 5.26
CA SER A 267 4.45 21.51 4.08
C SER A 267 5.11 21.03 2.77
N ARG A 268 6.44 20.87 2.77
CA ARG A 268 7.23 20.41 1.62
C ARG A 268 7.41 18.90 1.54
N ILE A 269 6.99 18.14 2.56
CA ILE A 269 7.16 16.66 2.57
C ILE A 269 6.52 16.00 1.33
N ASN A 270 5.41 16.56 0.82
CA ASN A 270 4.67 16.08 -0.35
C ASN A 270 4.85 16.94 -1.60
N ASP A 271 5.90 17.74 -1.66
CA ASP A 271 6.13 18.58 -2.83
C ASP A 271 6.78 17.76 -3.96
N TYR A 272 5.96 17.29 -4.87
CA TYR A 272 6.37 16.51 -6.05
C TYR A 272 7.02 17.36 -7.15
N SER A 273 7.02 18.69 -7.00
CA SER A 273 7.65 19.60 -7.95
C SER A 273 9.14 19.81 -7.67
N LEU A 274 9.65 19.34 -6.53
CA LEU A 274 11.05 19.51 -6.15
C LEU A 274 11.93 18.39 -6.71
N THR A 275 13.08 18.77 -7.28
CA THR A 275 14.20 17.84 -7.50
C THR A 275 14.69 17.26 -6.17
N ASP A 276 15.49 16.20 -6.19
CA ASP A 276 16.07 15.62 -4.97
C ASP A 276 16.92 16.62 -4.18
N THR A 277 17.66 17.49 -4.86
CA THR A 277 18.47 18.52 -4.20
C THR A 277 17.61 19.58 -3.53
N GLU A 278 16.55 20.03 -4.21
CA GLU A 278 15.61 21.00 -3.65
C GLU A 278 14.82 20.39 -2.49
N TYR A 279 14.38 19.12 -2.62
CA TYR A 279 13.69 18.41 -1.56
C TYR A 279 14.57 18.25 -0.32
N GLN A 280 15.84 17.83 -0.52
CA GLN A 280 16.83 17.71 0.55
C GLN A 280 16.93 19.02 1.36
N GLN A 281 17.06 20.15 0.66
CA GLN A 281 17.14 21.48 1.28
C GLN A 281 15.82 21.90 1.94
N ALA A 282 14.69 21.68 1.27
CA ALA A 282 13.37 22.12 1.70
C ALA A 282 12.91 21.44 2.99
N ILE A 283 13.16 20.13 3.14
CA ILE A 283 12.80 19.40 4.36
C ILE A 283 13.97 19.33 5.36
N GLY A 284 15.18 19.68 4.93
CA GLY A 284 16.39 19.66 5.75
C GLY A 284 16.94 18.26 6.05
N THR A 285 16.73 17.30 5.15
CA THR A 285 17.32 15.96 5.29
C THR A 285 18.78 15.94 4.85
N SER A 286 19.56 15.00 5.39
CA SER A 286 20.91 14.67 4.92
C SER A 286 20.94 13.35 4.13
N GLU A 287 19.78 12.85 3.70
CA GLU A 287 19.70 11.71 2.78
C GLU A 287 20.39 12.02 1.45
N SER A 288 21.09 11.05 0.88
CA SER A 288 21.91 11.31 -0.31
C SER A 288 21.04 11.68 -1.52
N VAL A 289 21.41 12.74 -2.24
CA VAL A 289 20.75 13.13 -3.49
C VAL A 289 20.89 12.01 -4.53
N GLY A 290 19.80 11.65 -5.22
CA GLY A 290 19.78 10.55 -6.18
C GLY A 290 19.80 9.16 -5.54
N SER A 291 19.71 9.04 -4.22
CA SER A 291 19.49 7.75 -3.57
C SER A 291 18.04 7.29 -3.77
N THR A 292 17.82 5.99 -3.80
CA THR A 292 16.46 5.43 -3.82
C THR A 292 15.64 5.86 -2.59
N PHE A 293 16.28 5.99 -1.43
CA PHE A 293 15.61 6.28 -0.16
C PHE A 293 15.05 7.71 -0.06
N ILE A 294 15.58 8.67 -0.82
CA ILE A 294 14.97 10.02 -0.91
C ILE A 294 13.71 10.02 -1.80
N LEU A 295 13.59 9.02 -2.69
CA LEU A 295 12.50 8.89 -3.65
C LEU A 295 11.33 8.07 -3.09
N TYR A 296 11.60 6.93 -2.45
CA TYR A 296 10.59 5.91 -2.17
C TYR A 296 9.36 6.40 -1.38
N PRO A 297 9.50 7.14 -0.26
CA PRO A 297 8.32 7.65 0.45
C PRO A 297 7.46 8.58 -0.43
N ARG A 298 8.10 9.40 -1.27
CA ARG A 298 7.43 10.32 -2.21
C ARG A 298 6.75 9.55 -3.35
N GLN A 299 7.41 8.52 -3.87
CA GLN A 299 6.88 7.61 -4.89
C GLN A 299 5.61 6.90 -4.39
N ILE A 300 5.64 6.37 -3.18
CA ILE A 300 4.47 5.71 -2.58
C ILE A 300 3.28 6.68 -2.49
N ARG A 301 3.48 7.91 -2.01
CA ARG A 301 2.39 8.90 -1.93
C ARG A 301 1.87 9.34 -3.30
N ILE A 302 2.73 9.63 -4.28
CA ILE A 302 2.26 10.03 -5.63
C ILE A 302 1.48 8.89 -6.30
N TYR A 303 1.81 7.60 -6.07
CA TYR A 303 1.03 6.49 -6.63
C TYR A 303 -0.39 6.45 -6.06
N LEU A 304 -0.53 6.76 -4.77
CA LEU A 304 -1.82 6.84 -4.11
C LEU A 304 -2.59 8.11 -4.52
N ASP A 305 -1.92 9.25 -4.67
CA ASP A 305 -2.56 10.46 -5.19
C ASP A 305 -3.11 10.26 -6.59
N GLN A 306 -2.36 9.56 -7.45
CA GLN A 306 -2.82 9.12 -8.76
C GLN A 306 -4.07 8.25 -8.66
N LEU A 307 -4.05 7.19 -7.82
CA LEU A 307 -5.15 6.24 -7.64
C LEU A 307 -6.42 6.90 -7.06
N TYR A 308 -6.26 7.94 -6.26
CA TYR A 308 -7.34 8.62 -5.53
C TYR A 308 -7.81 9.90 -6.19
N ASN A 309 -7.34 10.20 -7.41
CA ASN A 309 -7.63 11.43 -8.14
C ASN A 309 -7.25 12.71 -7.37
N ASN A 310 -6.28 12.63 -6.47
CA ASN A 310 -5.73 13.82 -5.83
C ASN A 310 -4.93 14.63 -6.87
N PRO A 311 -4.92 15.97 -6.78
CA PRO A 311 -4.19 16.79 -7.74
C PRO A 311 -2.70 16.45 -7.79
N THR A 312 -2.19 16.13 -8.97
CA THR A 312 -0.76 15.97 -9.25
C THR A 312 -0.36 16.76 -10.50
N ALA A 313 0.94 16.83 -10.80
CA ALA A 313 1.41 17.39 -12.07
C ALA A 313 1.05 16.51 -13.28
N LEU A 314 0.66 15.26 -13.05
CA LEU A 314 0.16 14.36 -14.09
C LEU A 314 -1.34 14.62 -14.25
N ASN A 315 -1.77 14.98 -15.46
CA ASN A 315 -3.19 15.12 -15.79
C ASN A 315 -3.78 13.73 -16.06
N ILE A 316 -3.98 12.96 -15.00
CA ILE A 316 -4.57 11.63 -15.06
C ILE A 316 -5.80 11.58 -14.18
N HIS A 317 -6.78 10.80 -14.62
CA HIS A 317 -7.96 10.47 -13.84
C HIS A 317 -8.09 8.96 -13.83
N THR A 318 -8.22 8.39 -12.64
CA THR A 318 -8.39 6.97 -12.42
C THR A 318 -9.78 6.71 -11.89
N SER A 319 -10.59 5.97 -12.65
CA SER A 319 -11.76 5.29 -12.10
C SER A 319 -11.40 3.82 -11.96
N THR A 320 -11.48 3.30 -10.73
CA THR A 320 -11.24 1.88 -10.45
C THR A 320 -12.38 1.36 -9.59
N VAL A 321 -13.30 0.68 -10.26
CA VAL A 321 -14.54 0.21 -9.64
C VAL A 321 -14.35 -1.22 -9.10
N LEU A 322 -14.44 -1.36 -7.78
CA LEU A 322 -14.37 -2.64 -7.09
C LEU A 322 -15.77 -3.10 -6.67
N SER A 323 -16.21 -4.25 -7.17
CA SER A 323 -17.52 -4.79 -6.76
C SER A 323 -17.47 -5.40 -5.36
N LEU A 324 -18.58 -5.33 -4.62
CA LEU A 324 -18.73 -5.96 -3.30
C LEU A 324 -18.46 -7.47 -3.34
N ASN A 325 -18.84 -8.16 -4.42
CA ASN A 325 -18.61 -9.61 -4.57
C ASN A 325 -17.11 -9.94 -4.72
N LEU A 326 -16.39 -9.15 -5.52
CA LEU A 326 -14.94 -9.28 -5.65
C LEU A 326 -14.26 -9.05 -4.28
N ALA A 327 -14.67 -8.00 -3.58
CA ALA A 327 -14.16 -7.69 -2.25
C ALA A 327 -14.37 -8.85 -1.26
N ARG A 328 -15.58 -9.43 -1.23
CA ARG A 328 -15.92 -10.58 -0.40
C ARG A 328 -15.04 -11.80 -0.71
N GLU A 329 -14.88 -12.12 -1.99
CA GLU A 329 -14.06 -13.24 -2.44
C GLU A 329 -12.60 -13.06 -2.01
N VAL A 330 -12.00 -11.93 -2.40
CA VAL A 330 -10.59 -11.63 -2.10
C VAL A 330 -10.33 -11.54 -0.60
N PHE A 331 -11.23 -10.91 0.17
CA PHE A 331 -11.14 -10.88 1.64
C PHE A 331 -11.08 -12.29 2.21
N SER A 332 -12.00 -13.17 1.80
CA SER A 332 -12.05 -14.52 2.32
C SER A 332 -10.83 -15.38 1.94
N GLN A 333 -10.29 -15.18 0.74
CA GLN A 333 -9.06 -15.84 0.29
C GLN A 333 -7.83 -15.33 1.08
N ALA A 334 -7.71 -14.01 1.25
CA ALA A 334 -6.65 -13.39 2.05
C ALA A 334 -6.67 -13.91 3.49
N MET A 335 -7.81 -13.86 4.17
CA MET A 335 -7.91 -14.35 5.54
C MET A 335 -7.65 -15.86 5.65
N ASN A 336 -8.02 -16.67 4.64
CA ASN A 336 -7.70 -18.10 4.62
C ASN A 336 -6.20 -18.42 4.53
N THR A 337 -5.36 -17.45 4.16
CA THR A 337 -3.91 -17.61 4.24
C THR A 337 -3.32 -17.40 5.63
N LEU A 338 -4.13 -16.95 6.60
CA LEU A 338 -3.74 -16.83 8.00
C LEU A 338 -4.18 -18.07 8.77
N ALA A 339 -3.42 -18.45 9.79
CA ALA A 339 -3.71 -19.63 10.61
C ALA A 339 -3.88 -19.29 12.09
N TYR A 340 -4.58 -20.12 12.84
CA TYR A 340 -4.84 -19.90 14.26
C TYR A 340 -5.09 -21.23 14.97
N PRO A 341 -5.00 -21.27 16.31
CA PRO A 341 -5.40 -22.45 17.09
C PRO A 341 -6.90 -22.71 17.00
N ILE A 342 -7.28 -23.84 16.41
CA ILE A 342 -8.66 -24.31 16.27
C ILE A 342 -8.73 -25.81 16.62
N ASN A 343 -9.63 -26.18 17.53
CA ASN A 343 -9.86 -27.59 17.92
C ASN A 343 -8.56 -28.35 18.30
N ASN A 344 -7.68 -27.70 19.09
CA ASN A 344 -6.35 -28.20 19.48
C ASN A 344 -5.35 -28.39 18.33
N LYS A 345 -5.61 -27.80 17.16
CA LYS A 345 -4.72 -27.82 16.00
C LYS A 345 -4.38 -26.41 15.57
N TYR A 346 -3.24 -26.23 14.91
CA TYR A 346 -2.92 -24.98 14.25
C TYR A 346 -3.31 -25.06 12.77
N ASP A 347 -4.38 -24.37 12.38
CA ASP A 347 -4.96 -24.47 11.04
C ASP A 347 -5.41 -23.15 10.43
N TYR A 348 -5.58 -23.13 9.12
CA TYR A 348 -5.99 -21.95 8.36
C TYR A 348 -7.41 -21.49 8.75
N ILE A 349 -7.63 -20.17 8.74
CA ILE A 349 -8.96 -19.59 8.96
C ILE A 349 -9.92 -20.12 7.89
N PRO A 350 -11.06 -20.73 8.24
CA PRO A 350 -12.00 -21.23 7.25
C PRO A 350 -12.58 -20.10 6.39
N ILE A 351 -12.63 -20.28 5.06
CA ILE A 351 -13.21 -19.33 4.11
C ILE A 351 -14.63 -18.93 4.52
N SER A 352 -15.44 -19.89 5.00
CA SER A 352 -16.82 -19.63 5.43
C SER A 352 -16.91 -18.65 6.61
N GLU A 353 -15.94 -18.68 7.52
CA GLU A 353 -15.91 -17.77 8.67
C GLU A 353 -15.55 -16.34 8.24
N ALA A 354 -14.55 -16.20 7.37
CA ALA A 354 -14.19 -14.92 6.78
C ALA A 354 -15.34 -14.34 5.93
N GLN A 355 -16.00 -15.16 5.13
CA GLN A 355 -17.18 -14.75 4.37
C GLN A 355 -18.32 -14.28 5.27
N THR A 356 -18.60 -14.99 6.37
CA THR A 356 -19.64 -14.60 7.31
C THR A 356 -19.33 -13.24 7.95
N ALA A 357 -18.08 -13.03 8.40
CA ALA A 357 -17.66 -11.76 9.00
C ALA A 357 -17.79 -10.58 8.02
N PHE A 358 -17.46 -10.81 6.75
CA PHE A 358 -17.64 -9.82 5.68
C PHE A 358 -19.12 -9.52 5.39
N ASP A 359 -19.96 -10.56 5.30
CA ASP A 359 -21.40 -10.42 5.04
C ASP A 359 -22.11 -9.67 6.18
N GLU A 360 -21.69 -9.92 7.43
CA GLU A 360 -22.15 -9.18 8.62
C GLU A 360 -21.74 -7.70 8.56
N ALA A 361 -20.49 -7.41 8.17
CA ALA A 361 -20.01 -6.04 8.01
C ALA A 361 -20.76 -5.29 6.90
N SER A 362 -20.92 -5.93 5.73
CA SER A 362 -21.70 -5.39 4.60
C SER A 362 -23.15 -5.09 4.99
N SER A 363 -23.77 -5.99 5.76
CA SER A 363 -25.14 -5.82 6.25
C SER A 363 -25.24 -4.67 7.25
N ALA A 364 -24.30 -4.55 8.19
CA ALA A 364 -24.26 -3.46 9.17
C ALA A 364 -24.11 -2.09 8.50
N LEU A 365 -23.35 -2.02 7.40
CA LEU A 365 -23.15 -0.82 6.60
C LEU A 365 -24.22 -0.62 5.51
N SER A 366 -25.21 -1.52 5.42
CA SER A 366 -26.29 -1.48 4.43
C SER A 366 -25.82 -1.50 2.96
N LEU A 367 -24.67 -2.11 2.68
CA LEU A 367 -24.08 -2.21 1.34
C LEU A 367 -24.68 -3.43 0.63
N ASN A 368 -25.52 -3.21 -0.40
CA ASN A 368 -26.14 -4.30 -1.18
C ASN A 368 -25.89 -4.09 -2.67
N ASN A 369 -25.28 -5.08 -3.35
CA ASN A 369 -24.92 -5.03 -4.77
C ASN A 369 -24.13 -3.76 -5.18
N GLN A 370 -23.40 -3.18 -4.22
CA GLN A 370 -22.64 -1.96 -4.41
C GLN A 370 -21.32 -2.24 -5.13
N SER A 371 -20.80 -1.22 -5.80
CA SER A 371 -19.40 -1.14 -6.20
C SER A 371 -18.80 0.16 -5.67
N PHE A 372 -17.49 0.17 -5.46
CA PHE A 372 -16.75 1.28 -4.91
C PHE A 372 -15.76 1.79 -5.95
N ASP A 373 -15.92 3.02 -6.41
CA ASP A 373 -14.86 3.70 -7.14
C ASP A 373 -13.81 4.22 -6.16
N ILE A 374 -12.62 3.64 -6.21
CA ILE A 374 -11.51 4.01 -5.33
C ILE A 374 -10.98 5.42 -5.61
N GLY A 375 -11.22 5.95 -6.80
CA GLY A 375 -10.95 7.34 -7.15
C GLY A 375 -11.87 8.34 -6.43
N GLU A 376 -13.01 7.89 -5.90
CA GLU A 376 -14.00 8.74 -5.23
C GLU A 376 -13.88 8.62 -3.71
N GLN A 377 -13.54 9.73 -3.03
CA GLN A 377 -13.20 9.73 -1.60
C GLN A 377 -14.27 9.06 -0.72
N THR A 378 -15.55 9.39 -0.92
CA THR A 378 -16.64 8.83 -0.12
C THR A 378 -16.80 7.32 -0.33
N GLN A 379 -16.68 6.83 -1.57
CA GLN A 379 -16.81 5.41 -1.86
C GLN A 379 -15.60 4.63 -1.36
N ARG A 380 -14.39 5.20 -1.49
CA ARG A 380 -13.18 4.65 -0.91
C ARG A 380 -13.25 4.53 0.62
N GLN A 381 -13.76 5.55 1.31
CA GLN A 381 -13.96 5.51 2.76
C GLN A 381 -14.95 4.41 3.17
N GLN A 382 -16.08 4.26 2.45
CA GLN A 382 -17.02 3.17 2.68
C GLN A 382 -16.39 1.78 2.46
N PHE A 383 -15.53 1.66 1.45
CA PHE A 383 -14.80 0.42 1.19
C PHE A 383 -13.82 0.09 2.33
N PHE A 384 -13.08 1.08 2.83
CA PHE A 384 -12.19 0.88 3.97
C PHE A 384 -12.93 0.56 5.27
N GLU A 385 -14.07 1.21 5.54
CA GLU A 385 -14.91 0.93 6.70
C GLU A 385 -15.46 -0.52 6.65
N LEU A 386 -15.85 -0.99 5.47
CA LEU A 386 -16.26 -2.38 5.25
C LEU A 386 -15.15 -3.37 5.60
N LEU A 387 -13.93 -3.12 5.12
CA LEU A 387 -12.79 -4.00 5.39
C LEU A 387 -12.41 -4.00 6.88
N ASP A 388 -12.37 -2.83 7.52
CA ASP A 388 -12.06 -2.71 8.95
C ASP A 388 -13.07 -3.49 9.80
N LEU A 389 -14.36 -3.30 9.53
CA LEU A 389 -15.43 -3.97 10.26
C LEU A 389 -15.41 -5.49 10.02
N ALA A 390 -15.13 -5.94 8.79
CA ALA A 390 -15.01 -7.36 8.47
C ALA A 390 -13.84 -8.03 9.23
N ILE A 391 -12.68 -7.34 9.33
CA ILE A 391 -11.53 -7.84 10.11
C ILE A 391 -11.88 -7.91 11.60
N ALA A 392 -12.51 -6.86 12.14
CA ALA A 392 -12.92 -6.83 13.54
C ALA A 392 -13.95 -7.92 13.88
N ASN A 393 -14.94 -8.13 13.01
CA ASN A 393 -15.93 -9.20 13.14
C ASN A 393 -15.25 -10.58 13.14
N LEU A 394 -14.31 -10.81 12.23
CA LEU A 394 -13.59 -12.08 12.14
C LEU A 394 -12.74 -12.34 13.39
N ALA A 395 -11.99 -11.34 13.85
CA ALA A 395 -11.21 -11.40 15.08
C ALA A 395 -12.11 -11.75 16.28
N GLY A 396 -13.24 -11.06 16.43
CA GLY A 396 -14.19 -11.30 17.52
C GLY A 396 -14.85 -12.67 17.45
N LYS A 397 -15.26 -13.11 16.25
CA LYS A 397 -15.95 -14.40 16.05
C LYS A 397 -15.05 -15.60 16.34
N LEU A 398 -13.79 -15.52 15.92
CA LEU A 398 -12.81 -16.60 16.09
C LEU A 398 -11.96 -16.45 17.36
N ASN A 399 -12.14 -15.36 18.10
CA ASN A 399 -11.31 -14.99 19.25
C ASN A 399 -9.81 -15.01 18.90
N ILE A 400 -9.46 -14.39 17.77
CA ILE A 400 -8.09 -14.26 17.27
C ILE A 400 -7.55 -12.88 17.65
N ASP A 401 -6.37 -12.84 18.24
CA ASP A 401 -5.53 -11.65 18.26
C ASP A 401 -4.58 -11.71 17.06
N PHE A 402 -4.84 -10.91 16.02
CA PHE A 402 -3.98 -10.88 14.84
C PHE A 402 -2.58 -10.36 15.15
N ALA A 403 -2.37 -9.58 16.20
CA ALA A 403 -1.07 -9.05 16.60
C ALA A 403 -0.29 -10.01 17.52
N GLU A 404 -0.87 -11.16 17.87
CA GLU A 404 -0.23 -12.12 18.77
C GLU A 404 1.10 -12.63 18.19
N THR A 405 2.13 -12.62 19.04
CA THR A 405 3.44 -13.18 18.72
C THR A 405 3.76 -14.33 19.67
N THR A 406 4.60 -15.25 19.21
CA THR A 406 5.00 -16.42 19.97
C THR A 406 6.47 -16.78 19.72
N GLU A 407 7.06 -17.44 20.73
CA GLU A 407 8.38 -18.08 20.68
C GLU A 407 8.28 -19.59 20.44
N THR A 408 7.06 -20.11 20.23
CA THR A 408 6.79 -21.53 20.01
C THR A 408 6.44 -21.80 18.56
N ASN A 409 6.93 -22.92 18.02
CA ASN A 409 6.51 -23.39 16.70
C ASN A 409 5.11 -23.99 16.73
N MET A 410 4.14 -23.21 16.28
CA MET A 410 2.74 -23.62 16.22
C MET A 410 2.52 -24.76 15.23
N ASN A 411 3.35 -24.86 14.19
CA ASN A 411 3.32 -25.96 13.21
C ASN A 411 3.57 -27.36 13.83
N SER A 412 4.08 -27.43 15.07
CA SER A 412 4.25 -28.69 15.81
C SER A 412 3.00 -29.16 16.55
N LEU A 413 1.96 -28.31 16.65
CA LEU A 413 0.66 -28.64 17.25
C LEU A 413 -0.22 -29.36 16.20
N GLY A 414 -0.10 -30.69 16.13
CA GLY A 414 -0.85 -31.58 15.22
C GLY A 414 -2.22 -32.01 15.70
#